data_AF-A0A4Q2YJY7-F1
#
_entry.id   AF-A0A4Q2YJY7-F1
#
_cell.length_a   1.000
_cell.length_b   1.000
_cell.length_c   1.000
_cell.angle_alpha   90.00
_cell.angle_beta   90.00
_cell.angle_gamma   90.00
#
_symmetry.space_group_name_H-M   'P 1'
#
loop_
_entity.id
_entity.type
_entity.pdbx_description
1 polymer ?
#
loop_
_entity_poly.entity_id
_entity_poly.type
_entity_poly.pdbx_seq_one_letter_code
_entity_poly.pdbx_strand_id
1 'polypeptide(L)'
;MSLIDDYVRYETRRQFFGRGKNVLGFAALTALMQQAGIRGADASDSEAAMKAVNHFAPKAKRVIYLHMVGGPSQIDLYDYKPEMDKYYDKDLPESIRNGQRLTGMTSGQSRFPIAPSKYKFQQHGKCGMWVSEMLPWTAKMVDDMCFIRSMHTEAINHEPAISFMQTGNQITGRPCLGSWVSYGLGSENSDLPTFVVLVAKPTNTEQIQAISARLWGSGYLP
;
A
#
# COMPACT_ATOMS: atom_id res chain seq x y z
N MET A 1 -33.34 6.74 58.44
CA MET A 1 -32.09 7.02 57.71
C MET A 1 -31.05 6.09 58.30
N SER A 2 -30.36 5.30 57.47
CA SER A 2 -29.40 4.31 57.97
C SER A 2 -28.13 5.02 58.47
N LEU A 3 -27.46 4.47 59.49
CA LEU A 3 -26.13 4.93 59.93
C LEU A 3 -25.11 4.92 58.77
N ILE A 4 -25.32 4.05 57.79
CA ILE A 4 -24.50 3.98 56.57
C ILE A 4 -24.77 5.20 55.67
N ASP A 5 -26.03 5.64 55.55
CA ASP A 5 -26.40 6.81 54.73
C ASP A 5 -25.81 8.10 55.33
N ASP A 6 -25.79 8.19 56.66
CA ASP A 6 -25.22 9.32 57.37
C ASP A 6 -23.69 9.33 57.27
N TYR A 7 -23.03 8.17 57.42
CA TYR A 7 -21.58 8.04 57.20
C TYR A 7 -21.16 8.49 55.80
N VAL A 8 -21.90 8.08 54.76
CA VAL A 8 -21.66 8.49 53.37
C VAL A 8 -21.89 9.99 53.18
N ARG A 9 -22.87 10.59 53.86
CA ARG A 9 -23.10 12.05 53.84
C ARG A 9 -22.02 12.86 54.56
N TYR A 10 -21.44 12.32 55.63
CA TYR A 10 -20.40 12.98 56.42
C TYR A 10 -18.99 12.82 55.85
N GLU A 11 -18.79 11.99 54.82
CA GLU A 11 -17.49 11.87 54.17
C GLU A 11 -17.16 13.17 53.42
N THR A 12 -16.20 13.93 53.98
CA THR A 12 -15.77 15.18 53.35
C THR A 12 -15.11 14.87 52.01
N ARG A 13 -15.27 15.75 51.01
CA ARG A 13 -14.58 15.62 49.70
C ARG A 13 -13.07 15.32 49.87
N ARG A 14 -12.44 15.95 50.87
CA ARG A 14 -11.03 15.74 51.23
C ARG A 14 -10.74 14.28 51.66
N GLN A 15 -11.62 13.66 52.44
CA GLN A 15 -11.45 12.29 52.91
C GLN A 15 -11.72 11.28 51.79
N PHE A 16 -12.74 11.51 50.97
CA PHE A 16 -13.03 10.72 49.76
C PHE A 16 -11.83 10.72 48.79
N PHE A 17 -11.34 11.90 48.41
CA PHE A 17 -10.15 12.00 47.54
C PHE A 17 -8.86 11.53 48.24
N GLY A 18 -8.75 11.69 49.56
CA GLY A 18 -7.62 11.19 50.34
C GLY A 18 -7.51 9.67 50.38
N ARG A 19 -8.65 8.96 50.47
CA ARG A 19 -8.72 7.49 50.41
C ARG A 19 -8.57 6.98 48.98
N GLY A 20 -9.10 7.72 48.01
CA GLY A 20 -9.02 7.40 46.57
C GLY A 20 -7.73 7.83 45.87
N LYS A 21 -6.77 8.47 46.56
CA LYS A 21 -5.58 9.11 45.95
C LYS A 21 -4.73 8.18 45.07
N ASN A 22 -4.75 6.88 45.36
CA ASN A 22 -3.99 5.88 44.61
C ASN A 22 -4.83 5.13 43.58
N VAL A 23 -6.16 5.32 43.52
CA VAL A 23 -7.04 4.55 42.63
C VAL A 23 -6.73 4.85 41.16
N LEU A 24 -6.54 6.13 40.80
CA LEU A 24 -6.17 6.52 39.45
C LEU A 24 -4.77 6.00 39.07
N GLY A 25 -3.82 6.08 40.01
CA GLY A 25 -2.46 5.57 39.80
C GLY A 25 -2.42 4.05 39.64
N PHE A 26 -3.20 3.32 40.44
CA PHE A 26 -3.33 1.87 40.32
C PHE A 26 -4.05 1.49 39.03
N ALA A 27 -5.13 2.17 38.66
CA ALA A 27 -5.81 1.96 37.39
C ALA A 27 -4.86 2.18 36.19
N ALA A 28 -4.11 3.29 36.19
CA ALA A 28 -3.10 3.57 35.17
C ALA A 28 -1.99 2.50 35.15
N LEU A 29 -1.47 2.09 36.30
CA LEU A 29 -0.47 1.03 36.40
C LEU A 29 -1.01 -0.31 35.90
N THR A 30 -2.26 -0.68 36.24
CA THR A 30 -2.88 -1.92 35.75
C THR A 30 -3.10 -1.89 34.25
N ALA A 31 -3.49 -0.74 33.68
CA ALA A 31 -3.63 -0.57 32.24
C ALA A 31 -2.26 -0.70 31.53
N LEU A 32 -1.22 -0.08 32.07
CA LEU A 32 0.14 -0.17 31.54
C LEU A 32 0.73 -1.58 31.69
N MET A 33 0.51 -2.26 32.81
CA MET A 33 0.95 -3.65 33.02
C MET A 33 0.21 -4.62 32.09
N GLN A 34 -1.07 -4.37 31.81
CA GLN A 34 -1.83 -5.13 30.82
C GLN A 34 -1.31 -4.92 29.40
N GLN A 35 -1.00 -3.67 29.03
CA GLN A 35 -0.41 -3.34 27.73
C GLN A 35 1.02 -3.88 27.57
N ALA A 36 1.83 -3.85 28.63
CA ALA A 36 3.20 -4.34 28.64
C ALA A 36 3.32 -5.88 28.71
N GLY A 37 2.20 -6.61 28.69
CA GLY A 37 2.20 -8.07 28.75
C GLY A 37 2.75 -8.63 30.06
N ILE A 38 2.78 -7.84 31.15
CA ILE A 38 3.20 -8.28 32.49
C ILE A 38 2.01 -8.98 33.18
N ARG A 39 1.44 -9.96 32.49
CA ARG A 39 0.74 -11.09 33.08
C ARG A 39 1.68 -12.27 32.94
N GLY A 40 1.76 -13.13 33.95
CA GLY A 40 2.58 -14.34 33.88
C GLY A 40 2.44 -15.00 32.52
N ALA A 41 3.58 -15.31 31.90
CA ALA A 41 3.71 -15.66 30.50
C ALA A 41 2.60 -16.60 30.00
N ASP A 42 1.72 -16.07 29.17
CA ASP A 42 1.15 -16.80 28.07
C ASP A 42 1.31 -15.92 26.83
N ALA A 43 2.27 -16.29 25.98
CA ALA A 43 2.48 -15.70 24.66
C ALA A 43 1.26 -15.85 23.74
N SER A 44 0.14 -16.39 24.25
CA SER A 44 -1.10 -16.57 23.53
C SER A 44 -1.91 -15.29 23.36
N ASP A 45 -1.78 -14.27 24.22
CA ASP A 45 -2.71 -13.13 24.19
C ASP A 45 -2.41 -12.11 23.07
N SER A 46 -1.14 -11.84 22.75
CA SER A 46 -0.79 -11.00 21.59
C SER A 46 -1.08 -11.72 20.27
N GLU A 47 -0.84 -13.03 20.23
CA GLU A 47 -1.14 -13.88 19.09
C GLU A 47 -2.66 -14.07 18.92
N ALA A 48 -3.43 -14.13 20.01
CA ALA A 48 -4.89 -14.19 20.02
C ALA A 48 -5.52 -12.85 19.62
N ALA A 49 -4.96 -11.72 20.05
CA ALA A 49 -5.39 -10.39 19.61
C ALA A 49 -5.10 -10.18 18.11
N MET A 50 -3.92 -10.60 17.62
CA MET A 50 -3.61 -10.60 16.19
C MET A 50 -4.47 -11.60 15.40
N LYS A 51 -4.80 -12.78 15.96
CA LYS A 51 -5.75 -13.75 15.35
C LYS A 51 -7.20 -13.28 15.39
N ALA A 52 -7.58 -12.43 16.35
CA ALA A 52 -8.91 -11.85 16.42
C ALA A 52 -9.11 -10.75 15.35
N VAL A 53 -8.05 -10.03 14.99
CA VAL A 53 -8.05 -9.02 13.91
C VAL A 53 -7.84 -9.67 12.54
N ASN A 54 -7.00 -10.70 12.45
CA ASN A 54 -6.69 -11.36 11.18
C ASN A 54 -7.41 -12.70 11.05
N HIS A 55 -8.32 -12.81 10.08
CA HIS A 55 -8.99 -14.06 9.72
C HIS A 55 -8.02 -15.24 9.44
N PHE A 56 -6.77 -14.94 9.06
CA PHE A 56 -5.71 -15.92 8.83
C PHE A 56 -4.38 -15.42 9.39
N ALA A 57 -3.55 -16.34 9.90
CA ALA A 57 -2.19 -16.00 10.29
C ALA A 57 -1.36 -15.56 9.05
N PRO A 58 -0.66 -14.41 9.10
CA PRO A 58 0.08 -13.91 7.97
C PRO A 58 1.29 -14.81 7.67
N LYS A 59 1.49 -15.14 6.38
CA LYS A 59 2.67 -15.88 5.92
C LYS A 59 3.88 -14.98 5.67
N ALA A 60 3.64 -13.75 5.23
CA ALA A 60 4.67 -12.73 5.05
C ALA A 60 4.88 -11.97 6.37
N LYS A 61 6.13 -11.64 6.69
CA LYS A 61 6.47 -10.82 7.87
C LYS A 61 6.61 -9.34 7.54
N ARG A 62 7.06 -9.03 6.32
CA ARG A 62 7.37 -7.67 5.85
C ARG A 62 7.09 -7.59 4.36
N VAL A 63 6.67 -6.41 3.89
CA VAL A 63 6.43 -6.13 2.48
C VAL A 63 7.26 -4.93 2.08
N ILE A 64 8.04 -5.07 1.01
CA ILE A 64 8.72 -3.96 0.35
C ILE A 64 7.99 -3.73 -0.96
N TYR A 65 7.35 -2.56 -1.09
CA TYR A 65 6.68 -2.16 -2.33
C TYR A 65 7.48 -1.05 -2.99
N LEU A 66 7.83 -1.26 -4.26
CA LEU A 66 8.58 -0.30 -5.06
C LEU A 66 7.69 0.22 -6.19
N HIS A 67 7.32 1.50 -6.11
CA HIS A 67 6.54 2.17 -7.13
C HIS A 67 7.45 2.93 -8.11
N MET A 68 7.59 2.44 -9.33
CA MET A 68 8.51 2.97 -10.33
C MET A 68 7.86 4.11 -11.14
N VAL A 69 7.71 5.29 -10.51
CA VAL A 69 7.19 6.48 -11.20
C VAL A 69 8.14 6.91 -12.31
N GLY A 70 7.62 7.05 -13.53
CA GLY A 70 8.45 7.33 -14.71
C GLY A 70 9.33 6.14 -15.13
N GLY A 71 9.07 4.94 -14.61
CA GLY A 71 9.76 3.73 -15.02
C GLY A 71 9.47 3.34 -16.48
N PRO A 72 10.26 2.41 -17.05
CA PRO A 72 10.07 1.94 -18.41
C PRO A 72 8.71 1.28 -18.62
N SER A 73 8.19 1.35 -19.86
CA SER A 73 6.89 0.81 -20.24
C SER A 73 6.84 -0.72 -20.11
N GLN A 74 5.71 -1.28 -19.71
CA GLN A 74 5.55 -2.74 -19.59
C GLN A 74 5.76 -3.49 -20.91
N ILE A 75 5.40 -2.87 -22.04
CA ILE A 75 5.59 -3.45 -23.39
C ILE A 75 7.08 -3.53 -23.78
N ASP A 76 7.93 -2.77 -23.10
CA ASP A 76 9.38 -2.79 -23.27
C ASP A 76 10.08 -3.73 -22.29
N LEU A 77 9.39 -4.24 -21.26
CA LEU A 77 10.00 -5.05 -20.20
C LEU A 77 9.56 -6.51 -20.21
N TYR A 78 8.26 -6.75 -20.12
CA TYR A 78 7.70 -8.09 -19.83
C TYR A 78 6.51 -8.47 -20.72
N ASP A 79 5.94 -7.52 -21.46
CA ASP A 79 4.74 -7.74 -22.28
C ASP A 79 5.10 -7.81 -23.77
N TYR A 80 5.71 -8.93 -24.17
CA TYR A 80 6.09 -9.17 -25.56
C TYR A 80 4.86 -9.24 -26.48
N LYS A 81 4.82 -8.36 -27.48
CA LYS A 81 3.74 -8.27 -28.49
C LYS A 81 4.31 -8.24 -29.91
N PRO A 82 4.76 -9.38 -30.47
CA PRO A 82 5.43 -9.44 -31.78
C PRO A 82 4.59 -8.88 -32.94
N GLU A 83 3.27 -9.03 -32.87
CA GLU A 83 2.37 -8.57 -33.92
C GLU A 83 2.34 -7.04 -34.06
N MET A 84 2.77 -6.29 -33.02
CA MET A 84 2.79 -4.83 -33.04
C MET A 84 3.78 -4.26 -34.05
N ASP A 85 4.79 -5.02 -34.46
CA ASP A 85 5.76 -4.60 -35.50
C ASP A 85 5.06 -4.33 -36.84
N LYS A 86 4.01 -5.09 -37.15
CA LYS A 86 3.20 -4.90 -38.36
C LYS A 86 2.39 -3.60 -38.35
N TYR A 87 2.27 -2.97 -37.18
CA TYR A 87 1.53 -1.73 -36.97
C TYR A 87 2.43 -0.51 -36.79
N TYR A 88 3.76 -0.66 -36.85
CA TYR A 88 4.67 0.47 -36.72
C TYR A 88 4.34 1.60 -37.70
N ASP A 89 4.27 2.83 -37.17
CA ASP A 89 3.93 4.07 -37.90
C ASP A 89 2.53 4.09 -38.55
N LYS A 90 1.71 3.05 -38.35
CA LYS A 90 0.29 3.10 -38.67
C LYS A 90 -0.45 3.84 -37.57
N ASP A 91 -1.46 4.62 -37.93
CA ASP A 91 -2.30 5.29 -36.95
C ASP A 91 -3.14 4.28 -36.16
N LEU A 92 -3.39 4.60 -34.88
CA LEU A 92 -4.24 3.83 -33.99
C LEU A 92 -5.62 3.59 -34.64
N PRO A 93 -6.05 2.33 -34.84
CA PRO A 93 -7.32 2.04 -35.49
C PRO A 93 -8.50 2.67 -34.75
N GLU A 94 -9.48 3.17 -35.50
CA GLU A 94 -10.68 3.80 -34.91
C GLU A 94 -11.46 2.82 -34.01
N SER A 95 -11.46 1.53 -34.34
CA SER A 95 -12.07 0.48 -33.50
C SER A 95 -11.44 0.33 -32.12
N ILE A 96 -10.17 0.71 -31.97
CA ILE A 96 -9.46 0.75 -30.69
C ILE A 96 -9.59 2.13 -30.05
N ARG A 97 -9.47 3.19 -30.86
CA ARG A 97 -9.61 4.59 -30.41
C ARG A 97 -10.96 4.81 -29.76
N ASN A 98 -12.04 4.34 -30.38
CA ASN A 98 -13.42 4.23 -29.90
C ASN A 98 -13.86 5.34 -28.92
N GLY A 99 -13.59 6.61 -29.26
CA GLY A 99 -13.93 7.76 -28.42
C GLY A 99 -13.23 7.87 -27.06
N GLN A 100 -12.19 7.06 -26.79
CA GLN A 100 -11.45 7.08 -25.52
C GLN A 100 -10.87 8.46 -25.22
N ARG A 101 -10.93 8.87 -23.95
CA ARG A 101 -10.37 10.14 -23.48
C ARG A 101 -8.86 10.19 -23.75
N LEU A 102 -8.36 11.29 -24.32
CA LEU A 102 -6.92 11.54 -24.46
C LEU A 102 -6.40 12.41 -23.34
N THR A 103 -5.11 12.30 -23.08
CA THR A 103 -4.40 13.27 -22.26
C THR A 103 -4.36 14.62 -22.98
N GLY A 104 -4.26 15.71 -22.23
CA GLY A 104 -4.06 17.04 -22.83
C GLY A 104 -2.77 17.16 -23.65
N MET A 105 -1.78 16.30 -23.41
CA MET A 105 -0.52 16.29 -24.16
C MET A 105 -0.65 15.68 -25.56
N THR A 106 -1.64 14.81 -25.76
CA THR A 106 -1.84 14.09 -27.02
C THR A 106 -3.12 14.48 -27.74
N SER A 107 -4.06 15.19 -27.09
CA SER A 107 -5.36 15.55 -27.66
C SER A 107 -5.28 16.44 -28.90
N GLY A 108 -4.21 17.21 -29.06
CA GLY A 108 -3.99 18.08 -30.23
C GLY A 108 -3.23 17.42 -31.37
N GLN A 109 -2.86 16.14 -31.25
CA GLN A 109 -2.13 15.44 -32.31
C GLN A 109 -3.06 15.15 -33.50
N SER A 110 -2.56 15.38 -34.71
CA SER A 110 -3.27 15.05 -35.95
C SER A 110 -3.24 13.56 -36.28
N ARG A 111 -2.27 12.84 -35.70
CA ARG A 111 -1.99 11.41 -35.92
C ARG A 111 -1.62 10.75 -34.60
N PHE A 112 -1.90 9.45 -34.50
CA PHE A 112 -1.60 8.63 -33.32
C PHE A 112 -0.81 7.39 -33.78
N PRO A 113 0.44 7.58 -34.24
CA PRO A 113 1.24 6.48 -34.78
C PRO A 113 1.57 5.48 -33.69
N ILE A 114 1.41 4.20 -34.02
CA ILE A 114 1.76 3.09 -33.13
C ILE A 114 3.27 2.89 -33.14
N ALA A 115 3.85 2.81 -31.94
CA ALA A 115 5.26 2.48 -31.71
C ALA A 115 5.34 1.14 -30.92
N PRO A 116 5.79 0.03 -31.54
CA PRO A 116 6.08 -1.20 -30.84
C PRO A 116 7.35 -1.05 -30.00
N SER A 117 7.61 -2.05 -29.16
CA SER A 117 8.91 -2.13 -28.48
C SER A 117 10.02 -2.32 -29.51
N LYS A 118 11.13 -1.60 -29.33
CA LYS A 118 12.34 -1.77 -30.15
C LYS A 118 13.33 -2.81 -29.58
N TYR A 119 13.05 -3.32 -28.39
CA TYR A 119 13.95 -4.20 -27.65
C TYR A 119 13.69 -5.66 -28.00
N LYS A 120 14.74 -6.48 -27.91
CA LYS A 120 14.63 -7.93 -28.12
C LYS A 120 14.07 -8.61 -26.89
N PHE A 121 13.26 -9.64 -27.11
CA PHE A 121 12.67 -10.47 -26.06
C PHE A 121 13.10 -11.93 -26.20
N GLN A 122 13.28 -12.61 -25.07
CA GLN A 122 13.51 -14.05 -25.01
C GLN A 122 12.70 -14.65 -23.86
N GLN A 123 12.38 -15.94 -23.95
CA GLN A 123 11.76 -16.68 -22.84
C GLN A 123 12.85 -17.12 -21.87
N HIS A 124 12.58 -16.94 -20.57
CA HIS A 124 13.49 -17.31 -19.49
C HIS A 124 12.82 -18.19 -18.45
N GLY A 125 13.65 -18.90 -17.68
CA GLY A 125 13.20 -19.80 -16.62
C GLY A 125 12.40 -21.00 -17.11
N LYS A 126 11.90 -21.78 -16.17
CA LYS A 126 10.97 -22.89 -16.42
C LYS A 126 9.56 -22.37 -16.70
N CYS A 127 9.22 -21.20 -16.17
CA CYS A 127 7.93 -20.54 -16.42
C CYS A 127 7.79 -20.01 -17.85
N GLY A 128 8.89 -19.91 -18.61
CA GLY A 128 8.88 -19.45 -19.99
C GLY A 128 8.48 -17.98 -20.14
N MET A 129 8.71 -17.16 -19.11
CA MET A 129 8.32 -15.76 -19.12
C MET A 129 9.14 -14.98 -20.16
N TRP A 130 8.46 -14.18 -20.98
CA TRP A 130 9.11 -13.26 -21.90
C TRP A 130 9.70 -12.07 -21.15
N VAL A 131 11.00 -11.83 -21.32
CA VAL A 131 11.70 -10.68 -20.72
C VAL A 131 12.56 -10.01 -21.79
N SER A 132 12.56 -8.68 -21.76
CA SER A 132 13.38 -7.83 -22.62
C SER A 132 14.86 -7.92 -22.27
N GLU A 133 15.72 -7.75 -23.28
CA GLU A 133 17.18 -7.67 -23.13
C GLU A 133 17.65 -6.56 -22.16
N MET A 134 16.78 -5.60 -21.83
CA MET A 134 17.06 -4.55 -20.83
C MET A 134 17.17 -5.07 -19.40
N LEU A 135 16.65 -6.26 -19.09
CA LEU A 135 16.58 -6.81 -17.74
C LEU A 135 17.32 -8.14 -17.60
N PRO A 136 18.62 -8.23 -17.97
CA PRO A 136 19.34 -9.50 -18.05
C PRO A 136 19.52 -10.20 -16.69
N TRP A 137 19.49 -9.43 -15.60
CA TRP A 137 19.60 -9.96 -14.24
C TRP A 137 18.25 -10.40 -13.69
N THR A 138 17.19 -9.63 -13.95
CA THR A 138 15.82 -10.02 -13.59
C THR A 138 15.38 -11.28 -14.34
N ALA A 139 15.79 -11.43 -15.59
CA ALA A 139 15.54 -12.63 -16.39
C ALA A 139 16.03 -13.93 -15.72
N LYS A 140 17.06 -13.86 -14.86
CA LYS A 140 17.61 -15.04 -14.15
C LYS A 140 16.77 -15.50 -12.97
N MET A 141 15.78 -14.71 -12.54
CA MET A 141 14.97 -14.96 -11.34
C MET A 141 13.46 -15.03 -11.64
N VAL A 142 13.06 -15.16 -12.90
CA VAL A 142 11.64 -15.16 -13.30
C VAL A 142 10.82 -16.32 -12.70
N ASP A 143 11.46 -17.43 -12.34
CA ASP A 143 10.81 -18.56 -11.68
C ASP A 143 10.47 -18.27 -10.21
N ASP A 144 11.12 -17.26 -9.60
CA ASP A 144 10.87 -16.80 -8.23
C ASP A 144 9.92 -15.59 -8.20
N MET A 145 9.41 -15.17 -9.37
CA MET A 145 8.58 -13.98 -9.53
C MET A 145 7.13 -14.35 -9.90
N CYS A 146 6.19 -13.56 -9.38
CA CYS A 146 4.80 -13.59 -9.81
C CYS A 146 4.51 -12.38 -10.70
N PHE A 147 4.10 -12.63 -11.94
CA PHE A 147 3.73 -11.59 -12.89
C PHE A 147 2.21 -11.43 -12.93
N ILE A 148 1.71 -10.27 -12.50
CA ILE A 148 0.29 -9.92 -12.57
C ILE A 148 0.04 -9.17 -13.88
N ARG A 149 -0.53 -9.86 -14.87
CA ARG A 149 -0.88 -9.30 -16.19
C ARG A 149 -2.38 -9.06 -16.40
N SER A 150 -3.18 -9.30 -15.37
CA SER A 150 -4.63 -9.13 -15.36
C SER A 150 -5.09 -7.74 -14.91
N MET A 151 -4.17 -6.82 -14.60
CA MET A 151 -4.52 -5.48 -14.14
C MET A 151 -5.12 -4.65 -15.28
N HIS A 152 -6.20 -3.93 -14.96
CA HIS A 152 -6.86 -3.02 -15.88
C HIS A 152 -7.10 -1.67 -15.19
N THR A 153 -7.01 -0.58 -15.95
CA THR A 153 -7.29 0.77 -15.48
C THR A 153 -7.83 1.62 -16.62
N GLU A 154 -8.71 2.56 -16.28
CA GLU A 154 -9.26 3.57 -17.18
C GLU A 154 -8.61 4.95 -16.95
N ALA A 155 -7.68 5.03 -15.98
CA ALA A 155 -6.97 6.25 -15.67
C ALA A 155 -5.98 6.60 -16.78
N ILE A 156 -6.20 7.73 -17.45
CA ILE A 156 -5.36 8.19 -18.57
C ILE A 156 -4.16 9.04 -18.14
N ASN A 157 -4.16 9.53 -16.88
CA ASN A 157 -3.16 10.44 -16.35
C ASN A 157 -2.40 9.77 -15.20
N HIS A 158 -1.13 10.16 -15.02
CA HIS A 158 -0.25 9.57 -14.01
C HIS A 158 -0.85 9.62 -12.60
N GLU A 159 -1.26 10.79 -12.12
CA GLU A 159 -1.67 10.94 -10.71
C GLU A 159 -2.94 10.14 -10.34
N PRO A 160 -4.03 10.15 -11.14
CA PRO A 160 -5.16 9.26 -10.91
C PRO A 160 -4.81 7.77 -11.04
N ALA A 161 -3.92 7.41 -11.96
CA ALA A 161 -3.49 6.01 -12.14
C ALA A 161 -2.68 5.52 -10.94
N ILE A 162 -1.79 6.36 -10.40
CA ILE A 162 -1.01 6.06 -9.20
C ILE A 162 -1.94 5.97 -7.98
N SER A 163 -2.88 6.89 -7.83
CA SER A 163 -3.92 6.83 -6.78
C SER A 163 -4.69 5.52 -6.85
N PHE A 164 -5.07 5.10 -8.06
CA PHE A 164 -5.79 3.84 -8.28
C PHE A 164 -4.95 2.62 -7.92
N MET A 165 -3.70 2.57 -8.37
CA MET A 165 -2.76 1.50 -7.99
C MET A 165 -2.59 1.36 -6.48
N GLN A 166 -2.59 2.48 -5.78
CA GLN A 166 -2.20 2.52 -4.38
C GLN A 166 -3.39 2.41 -3.44
N THR A 167 -4.59 2.84 -3.87
CA THR A 167 -5.78 2.91 -3.00
C THR A 167 -6.98 2.17 -3.57
N GLY A 168 -6.88 1.61 -4.78
CA GLY A 168 -7.99 1.02 -5.53
C GLY A 168 -9.00 2.05 -6.04
N ASN A 169 -8.69 3.35 -6.00
CA ASN A 169 -9.58 4.41 -6.46
C ASN A 169 -8.77 5.57 -7.08
N GLN A 170 -9.31 6.16 -8.14
CA GLN A 170 -8.73 7.35 -8.78
C GLN A 170 -8.93 8.62 -7.92
N ILE A 171 -9.93 8.60 -7.02
CA ILE A 171 -10.19 9.67 -6.05
C ILE A 171 -9.43 9.37 -4.76
N THR A 172 -8.65 10.35 -4.31
CA THR A 172 -7.83 10.29 -3.09
C THR A 172 -8.66 10.17 -1.82
N GLY A 173 -8.05 9.68 -0.74
CA GLY A 173 -8.68 9.60 0.60
C GLY A 173 -8.98 8.17 1.06
N ARG A 174 -8.83 7.18 0.18
CA ARG A 174 -8.89 5.76 0.54
C ARG A 174 -7.59 5.28 1.18
N PRO A 175 -7.65 4.22 2.03
CA PRO A 175 -6.45 3.60 2.59
C PRO A 175 -5.53 3.13 1.47
N CYS A 176 -4.27 3.57 1.53
CA CYS A 176 -3.26 3.09 0.59
C CYS A 176 -2.83 1.65 0.88
N LEU A 177 -2.06 1.07 -0.04
CA LEU A 177 -1.54 -0.29 0.05
C LEU A 177 -0.76 -0.50 1.35
N GLY A 178 0.04 0.48 1.78
CA GLY A 178 0.78 0.43 3.05
C GLY A 178 -0.14 0.32 4.27
N SER A 179 -1.28 1.02 4.24
CA SER A 179 -2.29 0.95 5.30
C SER A 179 -2.96 -0.42 5.35
N TRP A 180 -3.34 -0.98 4.20
CA TRP A 180 -3.89 -2.33 4.10
C TRP A 180 -2.91 -3.42 4.57
N VAL A 181 -1.64 -3.29 4.17
CA VAL A 181 -0.59 -4.20 4.62
C VAL A 181 -0.37 -4.10 6.13
N SER A 182 -0.35 -2.89 6.68
CA SER A 182 -0.20 -2.67 8.12
C SER A 182 -1.37 -3.27 8.91
N TYR A 183 -2.59 -3.13 8.39
CA TYR A 183 -3.77 -3.74 8.98
C TYR A 183 -3.69 -5.27 8.97
N GLY A 184 -3.41 -5.87 7.81
CA GLY A 184 -3.39 -7.33 7.66
C GLY A 184 -2.20 -8.02 8.32
N LEU A 185 -1.08 -7.32 8.52
CA LEU A 185 0.08 -7.85 9.26
C LEU A 185 -0.01 -7.59 10.77
N GLY A 186 -0.82 -6.61 11.19
CA GLY A 186 -0.83 -6.10 12.56
C GLY A 186 0.34 -5.16 12.83
N SER A 187 0.38 -4.59 14.04
CA SER A 187 1.45 -3.70 14.48
C SER A 187 2.29 -4.34 15.58
N GLU A 188 3.62 -4.25 15.46
CA GLU A 188 4.58 -4.64 16.51
C GLU A 188 4.74 -3.55 17.59
N ASN A 189 4.11 -2.40 17.43
CA ASN A 189 4.22 -1.25 18.34
C ASN A 189 2.89 -0.49 18.47
N SER A 190 2.74 0.29 19.52
CA SER A 190 1.51 1.08 19.79
C SER A 190 1.60 2.54 19.34
N ASP A 191 2.81 3.09 19.18
CA ASP A 191 3.04 4.54 19.17
C ASP A 191 3.71 5.06 17.89
N LEU A 192 4.14 4.19 16.98
CA LEU A 192 4.82 4.51 15.73
C LEU A 192 4.06 3.96 14.51
N PRO A 193 4.18 4.62 13.34
CA PRO A 193 3.61 4.10 12.11
C PRO A 193 4.13 2.69 11.79
N THR A 194 3.22 1.77 11.48
CA THR A 194 3.54 0.38 11.10
C THR A 194 4.14 0.27 9.69
N PHE A 195 4.00 1.32 8.86
CA PHE A 195 4.66 1.45 7.58
C PHE A 195 5.23 2.85 7.39
N VAL A 196 6.24 2.94 6.53
CA VAL A 196 6.86 4.20 6.12
C VAL A 196 6.93 4.26 4.61
N VAL A 197 6.88 5.48 4.06
CA VAL A 197 7.12 5.69 2.63
C VAL A 197 8.36 6.54 2.44
N LEU A 198 9.28 6.01 1.64
CA LEU A 198 10.52 6.66 1.29
C LEU A 198 10.43 7.11 -0.17
N VAL A 199 10.63 8.40 -0.40
CA VAL A 199 10.74 8.94 -1.76
C VAL A 199 12.21 8.95 -2.15
N ALA A 200 12.56 8.18 -3.17
CA ALA A 200 13.93 8.16 -3.67
C ALA A 200 14.31 9.54 -4.21
N LYS A 201 15.52 10.01 -3.89
CA LYS A 201 16.10 11.21 -4.51
C LYS A 201 16.69 10.81 -5.86
N PRO A 202 16.13 11.28 -6.98
CA PRO A 202 16.65 10.90 -8.29
C PRO A 202 17.98 11.61 -8.55
N THR A 203 18.89 10.93 -9.23
CA THR A 203 20.16 11.52 -9.71
C THR A 203 19.96 12.41 -10.93
N ASN A 204 18.95 12.11 -11.76
CA ASN A 204 18.49 12.96 -12.85
C ASN A 204 17.24 13.74 -12.40
N THR A 205 17.30 15.07 -12.46
CA THR A 205 16.21 15.95 -12.02
C THR A 205 15.44 16.62 -13.16
N GLU A 206 15.78 16.36 -14.43
CA GLU A 206 15.18 17.04 -15.59
C GLU A 206 13.72 16.66 -15.81
N GLN A 207 13.33 15.43 -15.44
CA GLN A 207 11.98 14.89 -15.64
C GLN A 207 11.38 14.36 -14.33
N ILE A 208 11.55 15.10 -13.22
CA ILE A 208 10.92 14.72 -11.95
C ILE A 208 9.41 14.85 -12.08
N GLN A 209 8.71 13.72 -11.94
CA GLN A 209 7.28 13.74 -11.71
C GLN A 209 7.00 14.08 -10.24
N ALA A 210 6.14 15.06 -10.01
CA ALA A 210 5.69 15.41 -8.67
C ALA A 210 4.85 14.25 -8.09
N ILE A 211 5.31 13.67 -7.00
CA ILE A 211 4.59 12.64 -6.24
C ILE A 211 4.01 13.31 -5.00
N SER A 212 2.69 13.25 -4.84
CA SER A 212 2.02 13.86 -3.70
C SER A 212 1.91 12.88 -2.53
N ALA A 213 2.10 13.39 -1.30
CA ALA A 213 1.90 12.60 -0.08
C ALA A 213 0.46 12.07 0.06
N ARG A 214 -0.52 12.71 -0.60
CA ARG A 214 -1.95 12.30 -0.56
C ARG A 214 -2.20 10.89 -1.08
N LEU A 215 -1.27 10.36 -1.85
CA LEU A 215 -1.38 9.05 -2.43
C LEU A 215 -1.23 7.95 -1.34
N TRP A 216 -0.50 8.24 -0.25
CA TRP A 216 -0.10 7.29 0.80
C TRP A 216 -0.90 7.46 2.11
N GLY A 217 -2.14 7.93 2.00
CA GLY A 217 -2.99 8.17 3.17
C GLY A 217 -3.38 6.90 3.92
N SER A 218 -3.61 7.04 5.24
CA SER A 218 -4.13 5.98 6.10
C SER A 218 -5.55 5.59 5.74
N GLY A 219 -6.40 6.56 5.39
CA GLY A 219 -7.81 6.34 5.08
C GLY A 219 -8.60 5.74 6.26
N TYR A 220 -9.81 5.26 5.97
CA TYR A 220 -10.62 4.47 6.90
C TYR A 220 -10.55 2.99 6.52
N LEU A 221 -10.32 2.12 7.50
CA LEU A 221 -10.30 0.67 7.38
C LEU A 221 -11.42 0.07 8.26
N PRO A 222 -12.01 -1.08 7.88
CA PRO A 222 -13.08 -1.73 8.64
C PRO A 222 -12.64 -2.29 10.00
#